data_AF-A0A8K0W1Y6-F1
#
_entry.id   AF-A0A8K0W1Y6-F1
#
_cell.length_a   1.000
_cell.length_b   1.000
_cell.length_c   1.000
_cell.angle_alpha   90.00
_cell.angle_beta   90.00
_cell.angle_gamma   90.00
#
_symmetry.space_group_name_H-M   'P 1'
#
loop_
_entity.id
_entity.type
_entity.pdbx_description
1 polymer ?
#
loop_
_entity_poly.entity_id
_entity_poly.type
_entity_poly.pdbx_seq_one_letter_code
_entity_poly.pdbx_strand_id
1 'polypeptide(L)'
;MNQAEDVEVILGHKRRYKFHSGTLARNSTLFAEMLTEPNAAKLSNRARSAGIKIRWMIELTKLPSERNPAGCLDLVAYLQELTPTGERADGRTGMIVNENGRIPQAHKAMAHYEAIFYAFYNKELTIDDTDMSAALSDCYQLLQISDYLGCTGLISKPIEVALLKHGQDLFRAIQGAPYAWVEMAYRIRSEVIFKECMVHLVGNWKTIKSKQHMNDQLRGVPGLRGLIEKYHRGLLLQCKNLELGVMSLYPGDMRLPVDDLPIKREAYSKDILVWMALTFFRHWIGQRLIMEKGRHSLDCGYELYKQIGTAGEAYMDKSVINQFHTKFPMTKKAMNVLENHLLEIKECMKGVVDQHKILKSTTQLDVARFPVNYLTCTDFKREDFPWLKDDEAPRVVPAKREYKPGGNEIARQNLETAKRYQERSLSVEDKEDEDDDFDDEDMGEDDAPQKRARVA
;
A
#
# COMPACT_ATOMS: atom_id res chain seq x y z
N MET A 1 -13.51 -24.64 -22.59
CA MET A 1 -13.93 -23.22 -22.61
C MET A 1 -14.63 -22.96 -23.94
N ASN A 2 -15.88 -23.44 -24.11
CA ASN A 2 -16.62 -23.30 -25.39
C ASN A 2 -17.68 -22.20 -25.28
N GLN A 3 -17.40 -21.13 -24.53
CA GLN A 3 -18.27 -19.97 -24.49
C GLN A 3 -17.85 -19.06 -25.65
N ALA A 4 -18.81 -18.61 -26.42
CA ALA A 4 -18.52 -17.73 -27.53
C ALA A 4 -18.22 -16.31 -27.05
N GLU A 5 -17.38 -15.61 -27.81
CA GLU A 5 -17.18 -14.18 -27.64
C GLU A 5 -18.50 -13.44 -27.94
N ASP A 6 -19.11 -12.93 -26.87
CA ASP A 6 -20.44 -12.33 -26.83
C ASP A 6 -20.41 -10.82 -26.54
N VAL A 7 -19.21 -10.26 -26.33
CA VAL A 7 -18.99 -8.81 -26.15
C VAL A 7 -18.06 -8.29 -27.23
N GLU A 8 -18.42 -7.17 -27.84
CA GLU A 8 -17.51 -6.40 -28.69
C GLU A 8 -17.16 -5.07 -28.02
N VAL A 9 -15.85 -4.79 -27.89
CA VAL A 9 -15.34 -3.53 -27.36
C VAL A 9 -14.66 -2.73 -28.47
N ILE A 10 -15.13 -1.51 -28.68
CA ILE A 10 -14.69 -0.59 -29.71
C ILE A 10 -13.93 0.56 -29.05
N LEU A 11 -12.60 0.52 -29.11
CA LEU A 11 -11.75 1.59 -28.57
C LEU A 11 -11.51 2.71 -29.59
N GLY A 12 -11.68 2.41 -30.88
CA GLY A 12 -11.60 3.37 -31.99
C GLY A 12 -11.91 2.68 -33.31
N HIS A 13 -11.98 3.44 -34.41
CA HIS A 13 -12.38 2.94 -35.73
C HIS A 13 -11.67 1.63 -36.16
N LYS A 14 -10.36 1.51 -35.92
CA LYS A 14 -9.55 0.34 -36.30
C LYS A 14 -9.28 -0.65 -35.15
N ARG A 15 -9.79 -0.35 -33.95
CA ARG A 15 -9.48 -1.07 -32.71
C ARG A 15 -10.76 -1.67 -32.12
N ARG A 16 -11.17 -2.80 -32.69
CA ARG A 16 -12.36 -3.57 -32.30
C ARG A 16 -11.92 -4.93 -31.80
N TYR A 17 -12.33 -5.27 -30.59
CA TYR A 17 -11.92 -6.49 -29.91
C TYR A 17 -13.15 -7.27 -29.49
N LYS A 18 -13.06 -8.60 -29.55
CA LYS A 18 -14.11 -9.51 -29.12
C LYS A 18 -13.67 -10.21 -27.84
N PHE A 19 -14.56 -10.23 -26.86
CA PHE A 19 -14.31 -10.75 -25.53
C PHE A 19 -15.50 -11.55 -25.02
N HIS A 20 -15.30 -12.17 -23.87
CA HIS A 20 -16.27 -13.01 -23.18
C HIS A 20 -16.83 -12.23 -21.99
N SER A 21 -18.15 -12.08 -21.95
CA SER A 21 -18.87 -11.34 -20.91
C SER A 21 -18.52 -11.82 -19.51
N GLY A 22 -18.49 -13.14 -19.31
CA GLY A 22 -18.13 -13.76 -18.04
C GLY A 22 -16.71 -13.43 -17.57
N THR A 23 -15.74 -13.34 -18.49
CA THR A 23 -14.35 -12.98 -18.15
C THR A 23 -14.23 -11.51 -17.79
N LEU A 24 -14.88 -10.62 -18.54
CA LEU A 24 -14.87 -9.18 -18.27
C LEU A 24 -15.56 -8.86 -16.94
N ALA A 25 -16.77 -9.37 -16.73
CA ALA A 25 -17.55 -9.14 -15.50
C ALA A 25 -16.88 -9.73 -14.24
N ARG A 26 -16.12 -10.83 -14.37
CA ARG A 26 -15.39 -11.40 -13.22
C ARG A 26 -14.22 -10.53 -12.77
N ASN A 27 -13.58 -9.82 -13.69
CA ASN A 27 -12.34 -9.08 -13.43
C ASN A 27 -12.53 -7.56 -13.31
N SER A 28 -13.71 -7.02 -13.61
CA SER A 28 -14.02 -5.59 -13.58
C SER A 28 -15.41 -5.37 -13.01
N THR A 29 -15.50 -4.52 -11.99
CA THR A 29 -16.80 -4.15 -11.37
C THR A 29 -17.67 -3.37 -12.35
N LEU A 30 -17.06 -2.48 -13.15
CA LEU A 30 -17.75 -1.72 -14.19
C LEU A 30 -18.41 -2.66 -15.21
N PHE A 31 -17.67 -3.65 -15.70
CA PHE A 31 -18.23 -4.62 -16.65
C PHE A 31 -19.26 -5.54 -16.00
N ALA A 32 -19.14 -5.86 -14.71
CA ALA A 32 -20.16 -6.62 -13.99
C ALA A 32 -21.52 -5.87 -13.94
N GLU A 33 -21.48 -4.54 -13.82
CA GLU A 33 -22.67 -3.69 -13.85
C GLU A 33 -23.22 -3.49 -15.26
N MET A 34 -22.35 -3.31 -16.26
CA MET A 34 -22.76 -3.09 -17.65
C MET A 34 -23.33 -4.37 -18.31
N LEU A 35 -22.66 -5.51 -18.12
CA LEU A 35 -22.92 -6.77 -18.84
C LEU A 35 -24.01 -7.59 -18.15
N THR A 36 -25.19 -6.99 -17.99
CA THR A 36 -26.36 -7.65 -17.41
C THR A 36 -27.34 -8.08 -18.50
N GLU A 37 -28.17 -9.09 -18.19
CA GLU A 37 -29.20 -9.60 -19.10
C GLU A 37 -30.20 -8.54 -19.60
N PRO A 38 -30.67 -7.57 -18.77
CA PRO A 38 -31.52 -6.47 -19.25
C PRO A 38 -30.85 -5.61 -20.34
N ASN A 39 -29.53 -5.48 -20.28
CA ASN A 39 -28.74 -4.69 -21.22
C ASN A 39 -28.31 -5.48 -22.47
N ALA A 40 -28.64 -6.77 -22.53
CA ALA A 40 -28.26 -7.64 -23.63
C ALA A 40 -29.15 -7.43 -24.85
N ALA A 41 -28.55 -7.37 -26.04
CA ALA A 41 -29.29 -7.37 -27.29
C ALA A 41 -30.08 -8.69 -27.45
N LYS A 42 -31.37 -8.56 -27.79
CA LYS A 42 -32.25 -9.69 -28.08
C LYS A 42 -32.04 -10.17 -29.51
N LEU A 43 -31.08 -11.08 -29.70
CA LEU A 43 -30.75 -11.64 -31.02
C LEU A 43 -31.92 -12.45 -31.60
N SER A 44 -32.28 -12.13 -32.85
CA SER A 44 -33.29 -12.85 -33.63
C SER A 44 -32.84 -14.28 -33.98
N ASN A 45 -33.80 -15.17 -34.25
CA ASN A 45 -33.48 -16.55 -34.67
C ASN A 45 -32.64 -16.59 -35.96
N ARG A 46 -32.85 -15.63 -36.86
CA ARG A 46 -32.05 -15.46 -38.09
C ARG A 46 -30.59 -15.09 -37.78
N ALA A 47 -30.37 -14.18 -36.83
CA ALA A 47 -29.03 -13.77 -36.42
C ALA A 47 -28.25 -14.90 -35.72
N ARG A 48 -28.93 -15.69 -34.88
CA ARG A 48 -28.32 -16.87 -34.26
C ARG A 48 -27.94 -17.92 -35.30
N SER A 49 -28.79 -18.13 -36.30
CA SER A 49 -28.52 -19.06 -37.41
C SER A 49 -27.35 -18.61 -38.29
N ALA A 50 -27.13 -17.29 -38.40
CA ALA A 50 -25.98 -16.69 -39.09
C ALA A 50 -24.68 -16.70 -38.26
N GLY A 51 -24.69 -17.29 -37.05
CA GLY A 51 -23.50 -17.37 -36.20
C GLY A 51 -23.13 -16.07 -35.50
N ILE A 52 -24.04 -15.09 -35.43
CA ILE A 52 -23.82 -13.84 -34.68
C ILE A 52 -24.04 -14.13 -33.19
N LYS A 53 -23.02 -13.81 -32.39
CA LYS A 53 -22.97 -14.13 -30.96
C LYS A 53 -22.82 -12.90 -30.06
N ILE A 54 -22.61 -11.72 -30.65
CA ILE A 54 -22.43 -10.46 -29.94
C ILE A 54 -23.78 -10.04 -29.34
N ARG A 55 -23.82 -9.96 -28.01
CA ARG A 55 -24.97 -9.53 -27.22
C ARG A 55 -24.77 -8.16 -26.60
N TRP A 56 -23.52 -7.76 -26.36
CA TRP A 56 -23.17 -6.45 -25.83
C TRP A 56 -22.12 -5.79 -26.71
N MET A 57 -22.30 -4.50 -26.96
CA MET A 57 -21.33 -3.68 -27.66
C MET A 57 -20.98 -2.49 -26.77
N ILE A 58 -19.70 -2.29 -26.49
CA ILE A 58 -19.18 -1.23 -25.63
C ILE A 58 -18.27 -0.35 -26.47
N GLU A 59 -18.41 0.96 -26.37
CA GLU A 59 -17.62 1.92 -27.12
C GLU A 59 -16.94 2.92 -26.19
N LEU A 60 -15.67 3.25 -26.49
CA LEU A 60 -15.00 4.39 -25.90
C LEU A 60 -15.55 5.68 -26.53
N THR A 61 -16.48 6.33 -25.85
CA THR A 61 -17.17 7.53 -26.35
C THR A 61 -16.38 8.81 -26.11
N LYS A 62 -15.57 8.82 -25.04
CA LYS A 62 -14.74 9.96 -24.64
C LYS A 62 -13.33 9.50 -24.37
N LEU A 63 -12.36 10.23 -24.92
CA LEU A 63 -10.95 10.05 -24.59
C LEU A 63 -10.63 10.53 -23.17
N PRO A 64 -9.52 10.05 -22.59
CA PRO A 64 -8.93 10.64 -21.39
C PRO A 64 -8.83 12.16 -21.47
N SER A 65 -9.34 12.83 -20.45
CA SER A 65 -9.31 14.29 -20.29
C SER A 65 -9.27 14.64 -18.81
N GLU A 66 -8.99 15.90 -18.46
CA GLU A 66 -8.95 16.34 -17.05
C GLU A 66 -10.25 16.01 -16.27
N ARG A 67 -11.40 16.03 -16.95
CA ARG A 67 -12.70 15.69 -16.34
C ARG A 67 -12.94 14.18 -16.24
N ASN A 68 -12.42 13.41 -17.19
CA ASN A 68 -12.56 11.96 -17.25
C ASN A 68 -11.18 11.34 -17.47
N PRO A 69 -10.40 11.09 -16.41
CA PRO A 69 -9.00 10.67 -16.54
C PRO A 69 -8.82 9.35 -17.30
N ALA A 70 -9.78 8.42 -17.19
CA ALA A 70 -9.79 7.18 -17.96
C ALA A 70 -10.47 7.31 -19.33
N GLY A 71 -11.22 8.40 -19.59
CA GLY A 71 -12.23 8.44 -20.64
C GLY A 71 -13.56 7.84 -20.17
N CYS A 72 -14.45 7.50 -21.12
CA CYS A 72 -15.74 6.89 -20.81
C CYS A 72 -16.03 5.73 -21.77
N LEU A 73 -16.28 4.55 -21.21
CA LEU A 73 -16.85 3.42 -21.91
C LEU A 73 -18.36 3.42 -21.69
N ASP A 74 -19.11 3.44 -22.79
CA ASP A 74 -20.57 3.37 -22.74
C ASP A 74 -21.05 2.13 -23.51
N LEU A 75 -22.10 1.51 -22.98
CA LEU A 75 -22.78 0.43 -23.70
C LEU A 75 -23.58 1.05 -24.84
N VAL A 76 -23.36 0.58 -26.06
CA VAL A 76 -23.99 1.14 -27.25
C VAL A 76 -25.52 1.06 -27.15
N ALA A 77 -26.08 0.02 -26.53
CA ALA A 77 -27.53 -0.10 -26.30
C ALA A 77 -28.13 1.06 -25.48
N TYR A 78 -27.36 1.73 -24.62
CA TYR A 78 -27.81 2.92 -23.88
C TYR A 78 -27.81 4.18 -24.76
N LEU A 79 -26.94 4.23 -25.76
CA LEU A 79 -26.85 5.35 -26.69
C LEU A 79 -27.88 5.19 -27.81
N GLN A 80 -28.06 3.96 -28.32
CA GLN A 80 -28.92 3.57 -29.44
C GLN A 80 -29.19 2.05 -29.44
N GLU A 81 -30.34 1.59 -29.93
CA GLU A 81 -30.64 0.16 -30.00
C GLU A 81 -29.69 -0.60 -30.94
N LEU A 82 -29.21 -1.77 -30.50
CA LEU A 82 -28.57 -2.75 -31.38
C LEU A 82 -29.65 -3.40 -32.24
N THR A 83 -29.36 -3.56 -33.53
CA THR A 83 -30.27 -4.26 -34.46
C THR A 83 -30.48 -5.72 -34.03
N PRO A 84 -31.57 -6.39 -34.48
CA PRO A 84 -31.79 -7.81 -34.22
C PRO A 84 -30.72 -8.75 -34.78
N THR A 85 -29.78 -8.21 -35.56
CA THR A 85 -28.56 -8.84 -36.11
C THR A 85 -27.30 -8.50 -35.32
N GLY A 86 -27.40 -7.86 -34.15
CA GLY A 86 -26.23 -7.57 -33.29
C GLY A 86 -25.31 -6.46 -33.82
N GLU A 87 -25.74 -5.76 -34.87
CA GLU A 87 -25.02 -4.63 -35.46
C GLU A 87 -25.56 -3.30 -34.91
N ARG A 88 -24.73 -2.27 -34.95
CA ARG A 88 -25.11 -0.92 -34.54
C ARG A 88 -26.13 -0.31 -35.52
N ALA A 89 -27.21 0.27 -35.01
CA ALA A 89 -28.28 0.83 -35.86
C ALA A 89 -27.86 2.10 -36.65
N ASP A 90 -26.87 2.87 -36.19
CA ASP A 90 -26.43 4.12 -36.85
C ASP A 90 -25.32 3.95 -37.89
N GLY A 91 -24.79 2.74 -38.06
CA GLY A 91 -23.70 2.46 -39.00
C GLY A 91 -22.33 3.06 -38.63
N ARG A 92 -22.16 3.63 -37.43
CA ARG A 92 -20.87 4.17 -36.99
C ARG A 92 -19.90 3.06 -36.60
N THR A 93 -18.65 3.20 -37.01
CA THR A 93 -17.58 2.21 -36.80
C THR A 93 -16.71 2.46 -35.58
N GLY A 94 -17.01 3.48 -34.77
CA GLY A 94 -16.22 3.90 -33.63
C GLY A 94 -15.79 5.36 -33.69
N MET A 95 -15.17 5.86 -32.63
CA MET A 95 -14.53 7.17 -32.63
C MET A 95 -13.41 7.23 -33.67
N ILE A 96 -13.50 8.21 -34.59
CA ILE A 96 -12.47 8.51 -35.58
C ILE A 96 -11.50 9.48 -34.94
N VAL A 97 -10.38 8.96 -34.45
CA VAL A 97 -9.25 9.79 -34.03
C VAL A 97 -8.39 10.01 -35.27
N ASN A 98 -8.10 11.27 -35.56
CA ASN A 98 -7.27 11.70 -36.68
C ASN A 98 -5.88 11.04 -36.63
N GLU A 99 -5.66 10.08 -37.54
CA GLU A 99 -4.45 9.24 -37.66
C GLU A 99 -3.17 10.04 -38.01
N ASN A 100 -3.30 11.34 -38.30
CA ASN A 100 -2.20 12.25 -38.61
C ASN A 100 -1.38 12.72 -37.38
N GLY A 101 -1.40 11.97 -36.26
CA GLY A 101 -0.55 12.25 -35.09
C GLY A 101 -0.92 13.47 -34.24
N ARG A 102 -2.11 14.07 -34.42
CA ARG A 102 -2.53 15.26 -33.64
C ARG A 102 -2.96 14.96 -32.20
N ILE A 103 -3.25 13.71 -31.85
CA ILE A 103 -3.56 13.30 -30.46
C ILE A 103 -2.84 11.99 -30.10
N PRO A 104 -1.50 11.99 -29.93
CA PRO A 104 -0.71 10.79 -29.58
C PRO A 104 -1.18 10.12 -28.28
N GLN A 105 -1.73 10.91 -27.35
CA GLN A 105 -2.27 10.44 -26.07
C GLN A 105 -3.46 9.48 -26.23
N ALA A 106 -4.24 9.61 -27.31
CA ALA A 106 -5.37 8.73 -27.58
C ALA A 106 -4.90 7.31 -27.92
N HIS A 107 -3.85 7.18 -28.73
CA HIS A 107 -3.31 5.88 -29.11
C HIS A 107 -2.70 5.14 -27.90
N LYS A 108 -1.98 5.86 -27.04
CA LYS A 108 -1.45 5.30 -25.78
C LYS A 108 -2.57 4.84 -24.85
N ALA A 109 -3.60 5.65 -24.65
CA ALA A 109 -4.76 5.29 -23.85
C ALA A 109 -5.43 4.00 -24.34
N MET A 110 -5.65 3.90 -25.66
CA MET A 110 -6.26 2.70 -26.26
C MET A 110 -5.37 1.47 -26.10
N ALA A 111 -4.05 1.61 -26.21
CA ALA A 111 -3.10 0.52 -25.97
C ALA A 111 -3.11 0.06 -24.49
N HIS A 112 -3.26 1.00 -23.54
CA HIS A 112 -3.39 0.68 -22.12
C HIS A 112 -4.69 -0.06 -21.80
N TYR A 113 -5.82 0.38 -22.39
CA TYR A 113 -7.09 -0.37 -22.31
C TYR A 113 -6.95 -1.79 -22.86
N GLU A 114 -6.34 -1.93 -24.04
CA GLU A 114 -6.06 -3.20 -24.68
C GLU A 114 -5.21 -4.12 -23.79
N ALA A 115 -4.13 -3.59 -23.21
CA ALA A 115 -3.26 -4.32 -22.28
C ALA A 115 -4.03 -4.82 -21.05
N ILE A 116 -4.88 -3.98 -20.44
CA ILE A 116 -5.70 -4.37 -19.28
C ILE A 116 -6.73 -5.45 -19.67
N PHE A 117 -7.39 -5.32 -20.82
CA PHE A 117 -8.35 -6.33 -21.26
C PHE A 117 -7.68 -7.67 -21.51
N TYR A 118 -6.50 -7.69 -22.14
CA TYR A 118 -5.75 -8.93 -22.30
C TYR A 118 -5.19 -9.47 -20.98
N ALA A 119 -4.91 -8.62 -20.00
CA ALA A 119 -4.54 -9.05 -18.66
C ALA A 119 -5.67 -9.82 -17.96
N PHE A 120 -6.95 -9.54 -18.26
CA PHE A 120 -8.09 -10.37 -17.80
C PHE A 120 -8.05 -11.81 -18.34
N TYR A 121 -7.28 -12.05 -19.41
CA TYR A 121 -7.02 -13.35 -20.02
C TYR A 121 -5.63 -13.89 -19.66
N ASN A 122 -5.04 -13.40 -18.57
CA ASN A 122 -3.71 -13.81 -18.09
C ASN A 122 -2.56 -13.48 -19.06
N LYS A 123 -2.73 -12.50 -19.96
CA LYS A 123 -1.60 -11.95 -20.71
C LYS A 123 -0.80 -11.04 -19.79
N GLU A 124 0.52 -11.15 -19.85
CA GLU A 124 1.41 -10.30 -19.06
C GLU A 124 1.28 -8.83 -19.46
N LEU A 125 1.15 -7.96 -18.45
CA LEU A 125 1.12 -6.52 -18.62
C LEU A 125 2.55 -5.99 -18.50
N THR A 126 3.15 -5.63 -19.63
CA THR A 126 4.49 -5.06 -19.70
C THR A 126 4.42 -3.55 -19.80
N ILE A 127 5.10 -2.85 -18.91
CA ILE A 127 5.27 -1.39 -18.93
C ILE A 127 6.68 -1.11 -19.43
N ASP A 128 6.82 -0.16 -20.35
CA ASP A 128 8.13 0.30 -20.82
C ASP A 128 8.88 0.95 -19.66
N ASP A 129 10.06 0.40 -19.35
CA ASP A 129 10.92 0.79 -18.23
C ASP A 129 12.20 1.50 -18.70
N THR A 130 12.27 1.91 -19.97
CA THR A 130 13.45 2.59 -20.53
C THR A 130 13.69 3.99 -19.96
N ASP A 131 12.63 4.75 -19.72
CA ASP A 131 12.68 6.08 -19.12
C ASP A 131 11.70 6.19 -17.94
N MET A 132 12.17 6.67 -16.79
CA MET A 132 11.36 6.76 -15.58
C MET A 132 10.17 7.72 -15.75
N SER A 133 10.33 8.81 -16.51
CA SER A 133 9.24 9.77 -16.71
C SER A 133 8.14 9.18 -17.60
N ALA A 134 8.53 8.49 -18.67
CA ALA A 134 7.62 7.74 -19.52
C ALA A 134 6.92 6.60 -18.76
N ALA A 135 7.68 5.79 -18.03
CA ALA A 135 7.16 4.69 -17.21
C ALA A 135 6.17 5.20 -16.15
N LEU A 136 6.47 6.32 -15.51
CA LEU A 136 5.57 6.95 -14.54
C LEU A 136 4.27 7.45 -15.20
N SER A 137 4.38 8.10 -16.36
CA SER A 137 3.20 8.54 -17.13
C SER A 137 2.30 7.37 -17.51
N ASP A 138 2.89 6.25 -17.94
CA ASP A 138 2.15 5.05 -18.32
C ASP A 138 1.53 4.36 -17.09
N CYS A 139 2.27 4.27 -15.97
CA CYS A 139 1.74 3.79 -14.69
C CYS A 139 0.53 4.61 -14.21
N TYR A 140 0.58 5.95 -14.28
CA TYR A 140 -0.55 6.80 -13.91
C TYR A 140 -1.77 6.57 -14.80
N GLN A 141 -1.57 6.47 -16.11
CA GLN A 141 -2.67 6.25 -17.05
C GLN A 141 -3.30 4.87 -16.87
N LEU A 142 -2.48 3.82 -16.69
CA LEU A 142 -2.95 2.46 -16.36
C LEU A 142 -3.73 2.43 -15.05
N LEU A 143 -3.26 3.15 -14.04
CA LEU A 143 -3.93 3.26 -12.75
C LEU A 143 -5.29 3.95 -12.87
N GLN A 144 -5.38 5.06 -13.61
CA GLN A 144 -6.65 5.75 -13.86
C GLN A 144 -7.67 4.87 -14.59
N ILE A 145 -7.22 4.16 -15.64
CA ILE A 145 -8.08 3.24 -16.39
C ILE A 145 -8.54 2.08 -15.49
N SER A 146 -7.65 1.53 -14.68
CA SER A 146 -7.97 0.40 -13.81
C SER A 146 -8.84 0.79 -12.62
N ASP A 147 -8.67 2.00 -12.08
CA ASP A 147 -9.58 2.59 -11.09
C ASP A 147 -11.00 2.70 -11.69
N TYR A 148 -11.11 3.21 -12.92
CA TYR A 148 -12.38 3.34 -13.63
C TYR A 148 -13.04 1.98 -13.93
N LEU A 149 -12.26 0.98 -14.34
CA LEU A 149 -12.76 -0.38 -14.57
C LEU A 149 -13.00 -1.15 -13.26
N GLY A 150 -12.51 -0.65 -12.12
CA GLY A 150 -12.56 -1.32 -10.83
C GLY A 150 -11.72 -2.60 -10.75
N CYS A 151 -10.55 -2.61 -11.40
CA CYS A 151 -9.65 -3.77 -11.49
C CYS A 151 -8.21 -3.47 -11.04
N THR A 152 -8.05 -2.55 -10.08
CA THR A 152 -6.74 -2.08 -9.58
C THR A 152 -5.82 -3.21 -9.10
N GLY A 153 -6.37 -4.24 -8.44
CA GLY A 153 -5.57 -5.36 -7.96
C GLY A 153 -4.81 -6.13 -9.06
N LEU A 154 -5.28 -6.09 -10.30
CA LEU A 154 -4.63 -6.75 -11.44
C LEU A 154 -3.35 -6.01 -11.88
N ILE A 155 -3.37 -4.69 -11.85
CA ILE A 155 -2.28 -3.84 -12.35
C ILE A 155 -1.28 -3.44 -11.26
N SER A 156 -1.64 -3.57 -9.98
CA SER A 156 -0.81 -3.19 -8.84
C SER A 156 0.60 -3.77 -8.93
N LYS A 157 0.71 -5.09 -9.18
CA LYS A 157 2.01 -5.77 -9.20
C LYS A 157 2.87 -5.41 -10.42
N PRO A 158 2.35 -5.40 -11.66
CA PRO A 158 3.08 -4.90 -12.82
C PRO A 158 3.63 -3.48 -12.64
N ILE A 159 2.81 -2.56 -12.12
CA ILE A 159 3.23 -1.17 -11.85
C ILE A 159 4.35 -1.14 -10.81
N GLU A 160 4.18 -1.85 -9.69
CA GLU A 160 5.21 -1.90 -8.64
C GLU A 160 6.54 -2.42 -9.20
N VAL A 161 6.51 -3.50 -9.98
CA VAL A 161 7.73 -4.07 -10.60
C VAL A 161 8.38 -3.07 -11.55
N ALA A 162 7.61 -2.44 -12.44
CA ALA A 162 8.13 -1.45 -13.38
C ALA A 162 8.81 -0.27 -12.66
N LEU A 163 8.18 0.26 -11.60
CA LEU A 163 8.75 1.34 -10.81
C LEU A 163 10.02 0.92 -10.07
N LEU A 164 10.01 -0.25 -9.40
CA LEU A 164 11.14 -0.72 -8.60
C LEU A 164 12.39 -1.05 -9.44
N LYS A 165 12.24 -1.36 -10.73
CA LYS A 165 13.38 -1.57 -11.64
C LYS A 165 14.28 -0.33 -11.77
N HIS A 166 13.75 0.87 -11.58
CA HIS A 166 14.54 2.10 -11.59
C HIS A 166 15.42 2.28 -10.33
N GLY A 167 15.24 1.45 -9.29
CA GLY A 167 16.10 1.40 -8.12
C GLY A 167 16.24 2.75 -7.40
N GLN A 168 17.47 3.27 -7.33
CA GLN A 168 17.77 4.52 -6.61
C GLN A 168 17.15 5.76 -7.24
N ASP A 169 16.89 5.78 -8.54
CA ASP A 169 16.24 6.94 -9.19
C ASP A 169 14.80 7.09 -8.72
N LEU A 170 14.08 5.98 -8.52
CA LEU A 170 12.76 5.97 -7.88
C LEU A 170 12.84 6.52 -6.45
N PHE A 171 13.74 6.00 -5.62
CA PHE A 171 13.83 6.44 -4.23
C PHE A 171 14.22 7.92 -4.11
N ARG A 172 15.05 8.42 -5.03
CA ARG A 172 15.37 9.84 -5.14
C ARG A 172 14.16 10.67 -5.57
N ALA A 173 13.34 10.18 -6.50
CA ALA A 173 12.09 10.84 -6.88
C ALA A 173 11.10 10.89 -5.71
N ILE A 174 11.01 9.80 -4.93
CA ILE A 174 10.20 9.73 -3.70
C ILE A 174 10.71 10.73 -2.66
N GLN A 175 12.02 10.80 -2.43
CA GLN A 175 12.63 11.79 -1.52
C GLN A 175 12.26 13.23 -1.92
N GLY A 176 12.26 13.54 -3.21
CA GLY A 176 11.93 14.87 -3.73
C GLY A 176 10.48 15.27 -3.53
N ALA A 177 9.54 14.33 -3.68
CA ALA A 177 8.10 14.61 -3.61
C ALA A 177 7.29 13.51 -2.92
N PRO A 178 7.56 13.17 -1.64
CA PRO A 178 6.97 11.98 -1.01
C PRO A 178 5.44 12.10 -0.85
N TYR A 179 4.92 13.32 -0.77
CA TYR A 179 3.50 13.66 -0.70
C TYR A 179 2.74 13.38 -2.01
N ALA A 180 3.41 13.39 -3.16
CA ALA A 180 2.82 13.05 -4.45
C ALA A 180 2.84 11.54 -4.71
N TRP A 181 3.90 10.86 -4.26
CA TRP A 181 4.07 9.42 -4.44
C TRP A 181 3.19 8.57 -3.50
N VAL A 182 2.90 9.06 -2.30
CA VAL A 182 2.13 8.30 -1.30
C VAL A 182 0.72 7.92 -1.76
N GLU A 183 0.06 8.78 -2.55
CA GLU A 183 -1.26 8.48 -3.11
C GLU A 183 -1.20 7.31 -4.08
N MET A 184 -0.25 7.33 -5.01
CA MET A 184 -0.07 6.22 -5.94
C MET A 184 0.30 4.93 -5.19
N ALA A 185 1.21 5.01 -4.23
CA ALA A 185 1.63 3.88 -3.41
C ALA A 185 0.45 3.24 -2.65
N TYR A 186 -0.46 4.08 -2.14
CA TYR A 186 -1.70 3.64 -1.50
C TYR A 186 -2.64 2.93 -2.49
N ARG A 187 -2.89 3.52 -3.68
CA ARG A 187 -3.79 2.94 -4.69
C ARG A 187 -3.30 1.59 -5.19
N ILE A 188 -2.00 1.44 -5.46
CA ILE A 188 -1.42 0.16 -5.90
C ILE A 188 -1.12 -0.80 -4.73
N ARG A 189 -1.31 -0.36 -3.47
CA ARG A 189 -1.00 -1.13 -2.25
C ARG A 189 0.45 -1.63 -2.17
N SER A 190 1.41 -0.82 -2.65
CA SER A 190 2.84 -1.16 -2.59
C SER A 190 3.40 -0.87 -1.20
N GLU A 191 3.71 -1.94 -0.44
CA GLU A 191 4.31 -1.82 0.89
C GLU A 191 5.66 -1.09 0.85
N VAL A 192 6.49 -1.37 -0.17
CA VAL A 192 7.85 -0.81 -0.28
C VAL A 192 7.82 0.69 -0.55
N ILE A 193 7.06 1.12 -1.57
CA ILE A 193 6.98 2.54 -1.97
C ILE A 193 6.28 3.34 -0.87
N PHE A 194 5.22 2.80 -0.27
CA PHE A 194 4.48 3.48 0.79
C PHE A 194 5.34 3.64 2.04
N LYS A 195 6.07 2.59 2.46
CA LYS A 195 7.01 2.68 3.60
C LYS A 195 8.08 3.75 3.36
N GLU A 196 8.68 3.79 2.17
CA GLU A 196 9.66 4.81 1.82
C GLU A 196 9.06 6.23 1.93
N CYS A 197 7.88 6.45 1.37
CA CYS A 197 7.17 7.74 1.49
C CYS A 197 6.95 8.12 2.96
N MET A 198 6.50 7.17 3.79
CA MET A 198 6.22 7.41 5.20
C MET A 198 7.46 7.85 5.97
N VAL A 199 8.63 7.27 5.71
CA VAL A 199 9.87 7.66 6.40
C VAL A 199 10.23 9.12 6.10
N HIS A 200 10.15 9.55 4.84
CA HIS A 200 10.42 10.94 4.45
C HIS A 200 9.36 11.92 4.97
N LEU A 201 8.07 11.54 4.90
CA LEU A 201 6.96 12.36 5.39
C LEU A 201 7.05 12.60 6.91
N VAL A 202 7.38 11.55 7.68
CA VAL A 202 7.49 11.62 9.15
C VAL A 202 8.70 12.43 9.57
N GLY A 203 9.85 12.20 8.93
CA GLY A 203 11.10 12.92 9.22
C GLY A 203 11.02 14.41 8.95
N ASN A 204 10.37 14.79 7.85
CA ASN A 204 10.26 16.18 7.40
C ASN A 204 8.88 16.82 7.67
N TRP A 205 8.11 16.25 8.61
CA TRP A 205 6.70 16.60 8.80
C TRP A 205 6.47 18.08 9.11
N LYS A 206 7.35 18.72 9.90
CA LYS A 206 7.19 20.15 10.26
C LYS A 206 7.26 21.06 9.04
N THR A 207 8.19 20.79 8.12
CA THR A 207 8.30 21.51 6.85
C THR A 207 7.08 21.26 5.97
N ILE A 208 6.67 20.00 5.84
CA ILE A 208 5.52 19.60 5.01
C ILE A 208 4.24 20.24 5.53
N LYS A 209 4.01 20.18 6.85
CA LYS A 209 2.84 20.73 7.53
C LYS A 209 2.71 22.24 7.33
N SER A 210 3.81 22.96 7.19
CA SER A 210 3.80 24.42 6.94
C SER A 210 3.34 24.80 5.52
N LYS A 211 3.41 23.87 4.56
CA LYS A 211 3.11 24.11 3.15
C LYS A 211 1.70 23.61 2.81
N GLN A 212 0.82 24.54 2.47
CA GLN A 212 -0.60 24.24 2.23
C GLN A 212 -0.82 23.26 1.06
N HIS A 213 -0.14 23.48 -0.08
CA HIS A 213 -0.28 22.62 -1.25
C HIS A 213 0.08 21.15 -0.98
N MET A 214 1.10 20.89 -0.14
CA MET A 214 1.49 19.54 0.23
C MET A 214 0.44 18.90 1.14
N ASN A 215 -0.13 19.67 2.08
CA ASN A 215 -1.21 19.19 2.93
C ASN A 215 -2.46 18.79 2.13
N ASP A 216 -2.78 19.54 1.07
CA ASP A 216 -3.98 19.26 0.28
C ASP A 216 -3.84 17.95 -0.51
N GLN A 217 -2.66 17.64 -1.04
CA GLN A 217 -2.39 16.33 -1.67
C GLN A 217 -2.48 15.16 -0.68
N LEU A 218 -2.04 15.35 0.57
CA LEU A 218 -2.13 14.32 1.61
C LEU A 218 -3.58 13.99 2.02
N ARG A 219 -4.57 14.84 1.66
CA ARG A 219 -5.99 14.54 1.91
C ARG A 219 -6.54 13.47 0.99
N GLY A 220 -5.86 13.16 -0.12
CA GLY A 220 -6.27 12.12 -1.06
C GLY A 220 -6.31 10.71 -0.45
N VAL A 221 -5.54 10.48 0.63
CA VAL A 221 -5.50 9.19 1.33
C VAL A 221 -6.19 9.30 2.69
N PRO A 222 -7.28 8.55 2.94
CA PRO A 222 -7.99 8.57 4.21
C PRO A 222 -7.08 8.23 5.40
N GLY A 223 -7.12 9.04 6.46
CA GLY A 223 -6.38 8.79 7.69
C GLY A 223 -4.85 8.97 7.63
N LEU A 224 -4.27 9.25 6.46
CA LEU A 224 -2.82 9.36 6.27
C LEU A 224 -2.19 10.41 7.18
N ARG A 225 -2.80 11.60 7.29
CA ARG A 225 -2.29 12.66 8.16
C ARG A 225 -2.20 12.22 9.63
N GLY A 226 -3.25 11.56 10.14
CA GLY A 226 -3.26 11.06 11.51
C GLY A 226 -2.17 10.00 11.74
N LEU A 227 -1.90 9.19 10.72
CA LEU A 227 -0.83 8.21 10.74
C LEU A 227 0.56 8.85 10.76
N ILE A 228 0.81 9.86 9.91
CA ILE A 228 2.06 10.62 9.93
C ILE A 228 2.27 11.29 11.29
N GLU A 229 1.24 11.94 11.84
CA GLU A 229 1.31 12.59 13.16
C GLU A 229 1.53 11.59 14.30
N LYS A 230 1.01 10.36 14.22
CA LYS A 230 1.29 9.26 15.17
C LYS A 230 2.79 8.93 15.17
N TYR A 231 3.36 8.63 14.01
CA TYR A 231 4.78 8.27 13.88
C TYR A 231 5.71 9.45 14.20
N HIS A 232 5.34 10.66 13.78
CA HIS A 232 6.12 11.87 14.10
C HIS A 232 6.17 12.14 15.60
N ARG A 233 5.08 11.91 16.35
CA ARG A 233 5.11 11.97 17.82
C ARG A 233 6.06 10.95 18.43
N GLY A 234 6.09 9.73 17.88
CA GLY A 234 7.05 8.69 18.28
C GLY A 234 8.49 9.11 18.03
N LEU A 235 8.78 9.68 16.86
CA LEU A 235 10.09 10.24 16.52
C LEU A 235 10.50 11.34 17.51
N LEU A 236 9.62 12.29 17.82
CA LEU A 236 9.89 13.35 18.78
C LEU A 236 10.14 12.83 20.21
N LEU A 237 9.51 11.72 20.59
CA LEU A 237 9.78 11.06 21.87
C LEU A 237 11.17 10.42 21.89
N GLN A 238 11.59 9.79 20.80
CA GLN A 238 12.98 9.29 20.66
C GLN A 238 14.00 10.43 20.75
N CYS A 239 13.73 11.55 20.07
CA CYS A 239 14.56 12.76 20.14
C CYS A 239 14.66 13.28 21.59
N LYS A 240 13.53 13.35 22.31
CA LYS A 240 13.50 13.77 23.72
C LYS A 240 14.31 12.83 24.61
N ASN A 241 14.23 11.51 24.39
CA ASN A 241 14.99 10.53 25.15
C ASN A 241 16.49 10.63 24.88
N LEU A 242 16.89 11.00 23.65
CA LEU A 242 18.28 11.28 23.32
C LEU A 242 18.78 12.54 24.03
N GLU A 243 18.03 13.64 23.94
CA GLU A 243 18.37 14.90 24.63
C GLU A 243 18.53 14.69 26.14
N LEU A 244 17.61 13.94 26.75
CA LEU A 244 17.71 13.57 28.16
C LEU A 244 18.95 12.71 28.45
N GLY A 245 19.23 11.71 27.59
CA GLY A 245 20.39 10.84 27.73
C GLY A 245 21.71 11.61 27.66
N VAL A 246 21.87 12.49 26.67
CA VAL A 246 23.05 13.33 26.49
C VAL A 246 23.24 14.29 27.65
N MET A 247 22.17 14.88 28.20
CA MET A 247 22.26 15.79 29.33
C MET A 247 22.52 15.09 30.67
N SER A 248 22.03 13.86 30.84
CA SER A 248 22.06 13.14 32.12
C SER A 248 23.25 12.19 32.27
N LEU A 249 23.98 11.90 31.18
CA LEU A 249 25.15 11.02 31.23
C LEU A 249 26.28 11.64 32.05
N TYR A 250 26.90 10.79 32.88
CA TYR A 250 28.17 11.07 33.56
C TYR A 250 29.26 10.19 32.93
N PRO A 251 30.28 10.79 32.28
CA PRO A 251 31.37 10.07 31.61
C PRO A 251 32.30 9.33 32.59
N GLY A 252 32.83 8.19 32.16
CA GLY A 252 33.85 7.42 32.89
C GLY A 252 33.44 7.01 34.30
N ASP A 253 34.40 7.10 35.22
CA ASP A 253 34.23 6.72 36.63
C ASP A 253 33.55 7.80 37.48
N MET A 254 33.22 8.98 36.91
CA MET A 254 32.52 10.05 37.63
C MET A 254 31.15 9.60 38.20
N ARG A 255 30.58 8.54 37.63
CA ARG A 255 29.32 7.94 38.08
C ARG A 255 29.47 7.00 39.27
N LEU A 256 30.69 6.56 39.58
CA LEU A 256 30.97 5.57 40.61
C LEU A 256 31.51 6.25 41.88
N PRO A 257 31.07 5.81 43.08
CA PRO A 257 31.70 6.26 44.30
C PRO A 257 33.15 5.78 44.36
N VAL A 258 34.00 6.53 45.06
CA VAL A 258 35.38 6.13 45.32
C VAL A 258 35.39 5.02 46.37
N ASP A 259 36.13 3.94 46.12
CA ASP A 259 36.24 2.79 47.04
C ASP A 259 37.07 3.10 48.30
N ASP A 260 38.00 4.06 48.23
CA ASP A 260 38.87 4.47 49.36
C ASP A 260 38.08 5.35 50.36
N LEU A 261 37.79 4.79 51.53
CA LEU A 261 37.09 5.45 52.64
C LEU A 261 38.04 5.65 53.84
N PRO A 262 38.02 6.82 54.52
CA PRO A 262 37.14 7.96 54.30
C PRO A 262 37.56 8.80 53.08
N ILE A 263 36.58 9.41 52.40
CA ILE A 263 36.82 10.23 51.21
C ILE A 263 37.69 11.44 51.58
N LYS A 264 38.89 11.51 50.99
CA LYS A 264 39.86 12.60 51.22
C LYS A 264 39.66 13.76 50.26
N ARG A 265 40.16 14.95 50.62
CA ARG A 265 40.07 16.17 49.78
C ARG A 265 40.76 16.00 48.43
N GLU A 266 41.83 15.22 48.40
CA GLU A 266 42.60 14.92 47.20
C GLU A 266 41.80 14.09 46.19
N ALA A 267 40.75 13.39 46.63
CA ALA A 267 39.93 12.56 45.75
C ALA A 267 39.11 13.43 44.78
N TYR A 268 38.35 14.41 45.28
CA TYR A 268 37.51 15.26 44.41
C TYR A 268 38.24 16.43 43.76
N SER A 269 39.40 16.84 44.29
CA SER A 269 40.19 17.93 43.67
C SER A 269 40.88 17.52 42.37
N LYS A 270 41.15 16.22 42.17
CA LYS A 270 41.70 15.68 40.92
C LYS A 270 40.71 15.76 39.76
N ASP A 271 39.41 15.72 40.05
CA ASP A 271 38.36 15.69 39.05
C ASP A 271 37.91 17.09 38.58
N ILE A 272 38.51 18.16 39.12
CA ILE A 272 38.03 19.52 38.84
C ILE A 272 38.02 19.85 37.34
N LEU A 273 39.02 19.39 36.57
CA LEU A 273 39.08 19.64 35.13
C LEU A 273 38.06 18.81 34.35
N VAL A 274 37.77 17.57 34.76
CA VAL A 274 36.71 16.77 34.09
C VAL A 274 35.33 17.34 34.39
N TRP A 275 35.08 17.81 35.63
CA TRP A 275 33.86 18.53 35.99
C TRP A 275 33.70 19.84 35.21
N MET A 276 34.79 20.58 35.01
CA MET A 276 34.80 21.78 34.17
C MET A 276 34.47 21.44 32.71
N ALA A 277 35.08 20.40 32.14
CA ALA A 277 34.81 19.95 30.77
C ALA A 277 33.35 19.52 30.59
N LEU A 278 32.81 18.73 31.53
CA LEU A 278 31.41 18.31 31.53
C LEU A 278 30.44 19.49 31.64
N THR A 279 30.74 20.44 32.52
CA THR A 279 29.94 21.66 32.67
C THR A 279 29.97 22.50 31.40
N PHE A 280 31.15 22.65 30.78
CA PHE A 280 31.29 23.38 29.52
C PHE A 280 30.49 22.73 28.38
N PHE A 281 30.56 21.40 28.26
CA PHE A 281 29.74 20.64 27.31
C PHE A 281 28.23 20.83 27.59
N ARG A 282 27.80 20.68 28.85
CA ARG A 282 26.40 20.84 29.26
C ARG A 282 25.86 22.24 28.99
N HIS A 283 26.67 23.28 29.19
CA HIS A 283 26.34 24.65 28.81
C HIS A 283 26.17 24.78 27.30
N TRP A 284 27.09 24.21 26.51
CA TRP A 284 27.00 24.26 25.05
C TRP A 284 25.72 23.58 24.53
N ILE A 285 25.44 22.34 24.96
CA ILE A 285 24.23 21.63 24.51
C ILE A 285 22.96 22.31 25.03
N GLY A 286 22.95 22.76 26.30
CA GLY A 286 21.83 23.49 26.88
C GLY A 286 21.50 24.75 26.09
N GLN A 287 22.52 25.52 25.68
CA GLN A 287 22.33 26.68 24.81
C GLN A 287 21.73 26.29 23.46
N ARG A 288 22.21 25.21 22.82
CA ARG A 288 21.63 24.73 21.55
C ARG A 288 20.16 24.34 21.69
N LEU A 289 19.79 23.66 22.78
CA LEU A 289 18.41 23.25 23.04
C LEU A 289 17.51 24.47 23.31
N ILE A 290 17.98 25.45 24.08
CA ILE A 290 17.25 26.72 24.33
C ILE A 290 17.05 27.52 23.04
N MET A 291 18.05 27.52 22.15
CA MET A 291 17.96 28.15 20.81
C MET A 291 17.16 27.31 19.80
N GLU A 292 16.35 26.35 20.27
CA GLU A 292 15.48 25.49 19.48
C GLU A 292 16.21 24.67 18.39
N LYS A 293 17.49 24.33 18.60
CA LYS A 293 18.26 23.48 17.66
C LYS A 293 18.11 21.97 17.92
N GLY A 294 17.39 21.57 18.97
CA GLY A 294 17.04 20.18 19.26
C GLY A 294 15.75 19.74 18.54
N ARG A 295 14.96 18.87 19.18
CA ARG A 295 13.72 18.29 18.65
C ARG A 295 12.67 19.30 18.20
N HIS A 296 12.77 20.55 18.65
CA HIS A 296 11.83 21.62 18.32
C HIS A 296 12.12 22.30 16.98
N SER A 297 13.35 22.20 16.47
CA SER A 297 13.75 22.68 15.14
C SER A 297 12.94 22.07 13.99
N LEU A 298 13.02 22.67 12.80
CA LEU A 298 12.34 22.18 11.59
C LEU A 298 12.80 20.79 11.16
N ASP A 299 14.09 20.49 11.30
CA ASP A 299 14.73 19.19 11.02
C ASP A 299 14.66 18.21 12.19
N CYS A 300 13.92 18.56 13.25
CA CYS A 300 13.76 17.77 14.47
C CYS A 300 15.07 17.44 15.18
N GLY A 301 16.09 18.29 15.02
CA GLY A 301 17.39 18.18 15.67
C GLY A 301 18.40 17.36 14.89
N TYR A 302 18.08 16.95 13.64
CA TYR A 302 18.97 16.15 12.79
C TYR A 302 20.40 16.71 12.74
N GLU A 303 20.56 18.00 12.45
CA GLU A 303 21.88 18.62 12.35
C GLU A 303 22.64 18.57 13.68
N LEU A 304 21.97 18.88 14.79
CA LEU A 304 22.56 18.82 16.13
C LEU A 304 22.97 17.39 16.50
N TYR A 305 22.10 16.41 16.26
CA TYR A 305 22.37 15.02 16.58
C TYR A 305 23.47 14.44 15.69
N LYS A 306 23.54 14.85 14.42
CA LYS A 306 24.62 14.50 13.50
C LYS A 306 25.97 15.05 13.97
N GLN A 307 26.01 16.29 14.45
CA GLN A 307 27.23 16.86 15.05
C GLN A 307 27.69 16.06 16.27
N ILE A 308 26.76 15.73 17.18
CA ILE A 308 27.06 14.94 18.38
C ILE A 308 27.53 13.52 18.00
N GLY A 309 26.86 12.86 17.06
CA GLY A 309 27.24 11.53 16.57
C GLY A 309 28.54 11.49 15.77
N THR A 310 28.98 12.63 15.21
CA THR A 310 30.28 12.73 14.55
C THR A 310 31.43 12.88 15.55
N ALA A 311 31.19 13.56 16.68
CA ALA A 311 32.19 13.91 17.70
C ALA A 311 33.37 14.73 17.15
N GLY A 312 34.51 14.73 17.86
CA GLY A 312 35.72 15.46 17.47
C GLY A 312 35.50 16.98 17.29
N GLU A 313 35.94 17.50 16.13
CA GLU A 313 35.84 18.92 15.77
C GLU A 313 34.48 19.32 15.17
N ALA A 314 33.51 18.40 15.04
CA ALA A 314 32.20 18.70 14.47
C ALA A 314 31.39 19.71 15.31
N TYR A 315 31.72 19.83 16.59
CA TYR A 315 31.18 20.83 17.50
C TYR A 315 32.17 21.15 18.62
N MET A 316 32.05 22.34 19.23
CA MET A 316 33.00 22.84 20.23
C MET A 316 34.45 22.71 19.73
N ASP A 317 34.71 23.30 18.57
CA ASP A 317 36.02 23.31 17.92
C ASP A 317 37.02 24.19 18.70
N LYS A 318 38.26 24.27 18.20
CA LYS A 318 39.31 25.12 18.81
C LYS A 318 38.89 26.59 18.97
N SER A 319 38.05 27.13 18.09
CA SER A 319 37.54 28.50 18.22
C SER A 319 36.69 28.66 19.48
N VAL A 320 35.74 27.74 19.69
CA VAL A 320 34.88 27.72 20.89
C VAL A 320 35.70 27.50 22.15
N ILE A 321 36.71 26.63 22.11
CA ILE A 321 37.63 26.37 23.22
C ILE A 321 38.44 27.63 23.57
N ASN A 322 38.98 28.34 22.58
CA ASN A 322 39.73 29.58 22.80
C ASN A 322 38.87 30.70 23.41
N GLN A 323 37.59 30.79 23.00
CA GLN A 323 36.63 31.72 23.61
C GLN A 323 36.37 31.39 25.08
N PHE A 324 36.31 30.10 25.43
CA PHE A 324 36.21 29.66 26.82
C PHE A 324 37.47 30.04 27.61
N HIS A 325 38.66 29.77 27.08
CA HIS A 325 39.94 30.13 27.71
C HIS A 325 40.08 31.64 27.97
N THR A 326 39.57 32.48 27.06
CA THR A 326 39.58 33.94 27.22
C THR A 326 38.77 34.38 28.44
N LYS A 327 37.64 33.71 28.72
CA LYS A 327 36.78 34.01 29.88
C LYS A 327 37.25 33.33 31.17
N PHE A 328 37.86 32.15 31.04
CA PHE A 328 38.35 31.34 32.14
C PHE A 328 39.83 30.99 31.91
N PRO A 329 40.74 31.94 32.14
CA PRO A 329 42.16 31.73 31.87
C PRO A 329 42.73 30.60 32.72
N MET A 330 43.49 29.71 32.08
CA MET A 330 44.23 28.64 32.75
C MET A 330 45.61 28.42 32.12
N THR A 331 46.46 27.68 32.81
CA THR A 331 47.79 27.30 32.28
C THR A 331 47.64 26.45 31.01
N LYS A 332 48.63 26.50 30.11
CA LYS A 332 48.64 25.67 28.90
C LYS A 332 48.46 24.17 29.20
N LYS A 333 49.08 23.68 30.28
CA LYS A 333 48.94 22.29 30.72
C LYS A 333 47.50 21.95 31.13
N ALA A 334 46.87 22.81 31.93
CA ALA A 334 45.47 22.60 32.34
C ALA A 334 44.52 22.65 31.14
N MET A 335 44.77 23.55 30.19
CA MET A 335 43.98 23.66 28.96
C MET A 335 44.05 22.40 28.11
N ASN A 336 45.25 21.84 27.92
CA ASN A 336 45.42 20.57 27.19
C ASN A 336 44.67 19.41 27.88
N VAL A 337 44.67 19.35 29.22
CA VAL A 337 43.94 18.32 29.97
C VAL A 337 42.42 18.51 29.82
N LEU A 338 41.93 19.74 29.88
CA LEU A 338 40.51 20.06 29.66
C LEU A 338 40.06 19.65 28.24
N GLU A 339 40.86 19.94 27.22
CA GLU A 339 40.58 19.58 25.83
C GLU A 339 40.53 18.05 25.65
N ASN A 340 41.47 17.31 26.25
CA ASN A 340 41.45 15.85 26.24
C ASN A 340 40.18 15.28 26.89
N HIS A 341 39.81 15.77 28.09
CA HIS A 341 38.56 15.35 28.72
C HIS A 341 37.35 15.72 27.87
N LEU A 342 37.33 16.91 27.26
CA LEU A 342 36.23 17.27 26.37
C LEU A 342 36.12 16.30 25.19
N LEU A 343 37.23 15.86 24.59
CA LEU A 343 37.22 14.83 23.54
C LEU A 343 36.65 13.49 24.05
N GLU A 344 37.07 13.03 25.24
CA GLU A 344 36.51 11.81 25.86
C GLU A 344 35.00 11.90 26.08
N ILE A 345 34.52 13.06 26.53
CA ILE A 345 33.10 13.34 26.69
C ILE A 345 32.39 13.28 25.33
N LYS A 346 32.95 13.91 24.29
CA LYS A 346 32.37 13.89 22.94
C LYS A 346 32.24 12.46 22.40
N GLU A 347 33.24 11.62 22.57
CA GLU A 347 33.18 10.20 22.17
C GLU A 347 32.12 9.42 22.97
N CYS A 348 31.98 9.70 24.27
CA CYS A 348 30.92 9.13 25.09
C CYS A 348 29.52 9.52 24.57
N MET A 349 29.31 10.79 24.21
CA MET A 349 28.03 11.29 23.69
C MET A 349 27.69 10.72 22.31
N LYS A 350 28.69 10.51 21.46
CA LYS A 350 28.53 9.75 20.21
C LYS A 350 28.00 8.35 20.46
N GLY A 351 28.56 7.64 21.45
CA GLY A 351 28.04 6.34 21.88
C GLY A 351 26.57 6.37 22.30
N VAL A 352 26.11 7.44 22.96
CA VAL A 352 24.68 7.62 23.30
C VAL A 352 23.83 7.81 22.04
N VAL A 353 24.27 8.63 21.09
CA VAL A 353 23.56 8.83 19.81
C VAL A 353 23.41 7.51 19.06
N ASP A 354 24.48 6.70 19.02
CA ASP A 354 24.49 5.39 18.36
C ASP A 354 23.54 4.39 19.05
N GLN A 355 23.52 4.37 20.39
CA GLN A 355 22.61 3.52 21.18
C GLN A 355 21.14 3.82 20.91
N HIS A 356 20.79 5.10 20.77
CA HIS A 356 19.42 5.53 20.47
C HIS A 356 19.03 5.32 19.00
N LYS A 357 19.99 4.99 18.12
CA LYS A 357 19.80 4.67 16.70
C LYS A 357 19.06 5.76 15.91
N ILE A 358 19.11 7.01 16.38
CA ILE A 358 18.33 8.11 15.78
C ILE A 358 18.84 8.52 14.39
N LEU A 359 20.14 8.30 14.13
CA LEU A 359 20.78 8.56 12.85
C LEU A 359 20.80 7.33 11.94
N LYS A 360 20.31 6.18 12.40
CA LYS A 360 20.24 4.97 11.59
C LYS A 360 19.06 5.09 10.63
N SER A 361 19.36 5.21 9.33
CA SER A 361 18.33 5.29 8.31
C SER A 361 17.60 3.95 8.11
N THR A 362 16.28 4.03 7.89
CA THR A 362 15.41 2.90 7.52
C THR A 362 14.91 3.01 6.07
N THR A 363 15.40 4.00 5.30
CA THR A 363 15.04 4.19 3.89
C THR A 363 15.78 3.22 2.99
N GLN A 364 15.21 2.94 1.82
CA GLN A 364 15.88 2.24 0.73
C GLN A 364 16.77 3.18 -0.11
N LEU A 365 16.59 4.50 0.03
CA LEU A 365 17.49 5.49 -0.54
C LEU A 365 18.91 5.36 0.04
N ASP A 366 19.90 5.37 -0.83
CA ASP A 366 21.31 5.51 -0.45
C ASP A 366 21.57 6.96 0.00
N VAL A 367 21.45 7.18 1.31
CA VAL A 367 21.65 8.48 1.95
C VAL A 367 23.10 8.97 1.90
N ALA A 368 24.09 8.10 1.62
CA ALA A 368 25.48 8.50 1.47
C ALA A 368 25.69 9.19 0.11
N ARG A 369 25.05 8.65 -0.94
CA ARG A 369 25.04 9.25 -2.28
C ARG A 369 24.05 10.42 -2.40
N PHE A 370 22.89 10.31 -1.76
CA PHE A 370 21.80 11.28 -1.83
C PHE A 370 21.45 11.78 -0.41
N PRO A 371 22.19 12.78 0.11
CA PRO A 371 22.04 13.21 1.49
C PRO A 371 20.67 13.84 1.76
N VAL A 372 20.14 13.54 2.93
CA VAL A 372 18.92 14.13 3.50
C VAL A 372 19.26 14.99 4.71
N ASN A 373 18.43 16.00 4.96
CA ASN A 373 18.62 16.99 6.04
C ASN A 373 17.57 16.82 7.17
N TYR A 374 17.07 15.60 7.36
CA TYR A 374 16.07 15.27 8.37
C TYR A 374 16.23 13.80 8.78
N LEU A 375 15.60 13.43 9.90
CA LEU A 375 15.69 12.09 10.47
C LEU A 375 14.95 11.05 9.61
N THR A 376 15.61 9.95 9.30
CA THR A 376 15.07 8.83 8.50
C THR A 376 15.05 7.52 9.29
N CYS A 377 15.08 7.57 10.62
CA CYS A 377 15.09 6.40 11.51
C CYS A 377 13.71 5.83 11.84
N THR A 378 12.67 6.29 11.15
CA THR A 378 11.29 5.89 11.44
C THR A 378 11.09 4.43 11.02
N ASP A 379 10.81 3.55 11.96
CA ASP A 379 10.44 2.17 11.65
C ASP A 379 8.93 2.04 11.46
N PHE A 380 8.48 2.17 10.21
CA PHE A 380 7.07 2.00 9.86
C PHE A 380 6.67 0.52 9.90
N LYS A 381 5.67 0.22 10.74
CA LYS A 381 5.17 -1.13 10.99
C LYS A 381 4.20 -1.58 9.92
N ARG A 382 4.22 -2.88 9.63
CA ARG A 382 3.32 -3.49 8.65
C ARG A 382 1.85 -3.35 9.02
N GLU A 383 1.49 -3.54 10.29
CA GLU A 383 0.10 -3.44 10.79
C GLU A 383 -0.56 -2.08 10.51
N ASP A 384 0.24 -1.04 10.29
CA ASP A 384 -0.23 0.31 10.07
C ASP A 384 -0.47 0.64 8.59
N PHE A 385 -0.28 -0.31 7.66
CA PHE A 385 -0.69 -0.13 6.26
C PHE A 385 -2.22 0.04 6.18
N PRO A 386 -2.72 1.13 5.59
CA PRO A 386 -4.15 1.42 5.55
C PRO A 386 -5.02 0.31 4.97
N TRP A 387 -4.57 -0.32 3.89
CA TRP A 387 -5.34 -1.36 3.17
C TRP A 387 -5.43 -2.71 3.89
N LEU A 388 -4.60 -2.96 4.91
CA LEU A 388 -4.73 -4.19 5.70
C LEU A 388 -5.98 -4.16 6.58
N LYS A 389 -6.41 -2.96 7.01
CA LYS A 389 -7.66 -2.77 7.75
C LYS A 389 -8.89 -2.94 6.86
N ASP A 390 -8.76 -2.64 5.57
CA ASP A 390 -9.81 -2.88 4.58
C ASP A 390 -10.04 -4.38 4.36
N ASP A 391 -8.98 -5.19 4.43
CA ASP A 391 -9.07 -6.66 4.30
C ASP A 391 -9.62 -7.34 5.57
N GLU A 392 -9.51 -6.70 6.74
CA GLU A 392 -10.09 -7.15 8.02
C GLU A 392 -11.56 -6.78 8.20
N ALA A 393 -12.09 -5.82 7.43
CA ALA A 393 -13.53 -5.61 7.36
C ALA A 393 -14.20 -6.92 6.90
N PRO A 394 -15.30 -7.37 7.54
CA PRO A 394 -15.94 -8.62 7.17
C PRO A 394 -16.32 -8.52 5.70
N ARG A 395 -15.59 -9.26 4.85
CA ARG A 395 -16.03 -9.54 3.49
C ARG A 395 -17.43 -10.08 3.66
N VAL A 396 -18.43 -9.34 3.20
CA VAL A 396 -19.77 -9.87 3.01
C VAL A 396 -19.56 -11.00 2.03
N VAL A 397 -19.40 -12.22 2.57
CA VAL A 397 -19.35 -13.43 1.77
C VAL A 397 -20.64 -13.38 0.99
N PRO A 398 -20.62 -13.22 -0.35
CA PRO A 398 -21.86 -13.26 -1.10
C PRO A 398 -22.51 -14.58 -0.69
N ALA A 399 -23.73 -14.50 -0.13
CA ALA A 399 -24.46 -15.68 0.33
C ALA A 399 -24.27 -16.74 -0.76
N LYS A 400 -23.72 -17.91 -0.40
CA LYS A 400 -23.56 -19.04 -1.33
C LYS A 400 -24.87 -19.12 -2.08
N ARG A 401 -24.89 -18.72 -3.36
CA ARG A 401 -26.08 -18.91 -4.18
C ARG A 401 -26.29 -20.42 -4.16
N GLU A 402 -27.37 -20.85 -3.53
CA GLU A 402 -27.82 -22.23 -3.63
C GLU A 402 -27.81 -22.58 -5.11
N TYR A 403 -27.02 -23.58 -5.46
CA TYR A 403 -26.93 -24.09 -6.81
C TYR A 403 -28.33 -24.60 -7.17
N LYS A 404 -29.06 -23.82 -7.98
CA LYS A 404 -30.32 -24.29 -8.58
C LYS A 404 -29.95 -25.13 -9.79
N PRO A 405 -30.21 -26.45 -9.78
CA PRO A 405 -29.88 -27.32 -10.92
C PRO A 405 -30.57 -26.78 -12.18
N GLY A 406 -29.83 -26.70 -13.28
CA GLY A 406 -30.39 -26.27 -14.56
C GLY A 406 -31.40 -27.29 -15.09
N GLY A 407 -32.29 -26.88 -16.00
CA GLY A 407 -33.35 -27.75 -16.54
C GLY A 407 -32.87 -29.08 -17.14
N ASN A 408 -31.63 -29.14 -17.66
CA ASN A 408 -31.02 -30.37 -18.16
C ASN A 408 -30.62 -31.35 -17.05
N GLU A 409 -30.31 -30.83 -15.87
CA GLU A 409 -29.88 -31.62 -14.71
C GLU A 409 -31.08 -32.18 -13.95
N ILE A 410 -32.18 -31.41 -13.89
CA ILE A 410 -33.50 -31.88 -13.46
C ILE A 410 -34.02 -32.97 -14.41
N ALA A 411 -33.90 -32.77 -15.72
CA ALA A 411 -34.29 -33.78 -16.71
C ALA A 411 -33.47 -35.07 -16.55
N ARG A 412 -32.17 -34.97 -16.26
CA ARG A 412 -31.29 -36.12 -16.01
C ARG A 412 -31.68 -36.86 -14.72
N GLN A 413 -31.94 -36.15 -13.63
CA GLN A 413 -32.41 -36.75 -12.37
C GLN A 413 -33.78 -37.42 -12.52
N ASN A 414 -34.71 -36.82 -13.27
CA ASN A 414 -36.02 -37.43 -13.54
C ASN A 414 -35.89 -38.70 -14.39
N LEU A 415 -34.99 -38.71 -15.39
CA LEU A 415 -34.68 -39.89 -16.19
C LEU A 415 -34.03 -41.01 -15.36
N GLU A 416 -33.13 -40.66 -14.45
CA GLU A 416 -32.47 -41.61 -13.55
C GLU A 416 -33.46 -42.20 -12.52
N THR A 417 -34.39 -41.38 -12.04
CA THR A 417 -35.46 -41.81 -11.11
C THR A 417 -36.47 -42.71 -11.82
N ALA A 418 -36.85 -42.39 -13.07
CA ALA A 418 -37.71 -43.23 -13.90
C ALA A 418 -37.05 -44.58 -14.23
N LYS A 419 -35.74 -44.58 -14.52
CA LYS A 419 -34.96 -45.82 -14.70
C LYS A 419 -34.96 -46.70 -13.45
N ARG A 420 -34.72 -46.11 -12.28
CA ARG A 420 -34.77 -46.85 -10.99
C ARG A 420 -36.15 -47.41 -10.69
N TYR A 421 -37.21 -46.71 -11.07
CA TYR A 421 -38.58 -47.22 -10.95
C TYR A 421 -38.83 -48.39 -11.91
N GLN A 422 -38.37 -48.31 -13.17
CA GLN A 422 -38.46 -49.44 -14.11
C GLN A 422 -37.63 -50.64 -13.66
N GLU A 423 -36.41 -50.43 -13.17
CA GLU A 423 -35.55 -51.49 -12.63
C GLU A 423 -36.18 -52.14 -11.38
N ARG A 424 -36.85 -51.36 -10.52
CA ARG A 424 -37.62 -51.89 -9.39
C ARG A 424 -38.86 -52.66 -9.83
N SER A 425 -39.61 -52.17 -10.81
CA SER A 425 -40.78 -52.87 -11.34
C SER A 425 -40.41 -54.20 -11.99
N LEU A 426 -39.29 -54.26 -12.72
CA LEU A 426 -38.75 -55.51 -13.29
C LEU A 426 -38.26 -56.48 -12.20
N SER A 427 -37.71 -55.98 -11.08
CA SER A 427 -37.29 -56.83 -9.96
C SER A 427 -38.43 -57.38 -9.09
N VAL A 428 -39.64 -56.86 -9.25
CA VAL A 428 -40.85 -57.32 -8.53
C VAL A 428 -41.59 -58.37 -9.37
N GLU A 429 -41.56 -58.28 -10.70
CA GLU A 429 -42.10 -59.33 -11.58
C GLU A 429 -41.27 -60.63 -11.56
N ASP A 430 -39.97 -60.57 -11.25
CA ASP A 430 -39.10 -61.76 -11.11
C ASP A 430 -39.15 -62.42 -9.70
N LYS A 431 -40.02 -61.95 -8.79
CA LYS A 431 -40.10 -62.45 -7.40
C LYS A 431 -41.46 -63.02 -6.98
N GLU A 432 -42.40 -63.17 -7.90
CA GLU A 432 -43.71 -63.80 -7.61
C GLU A 432 -43.71 -65.34 -7.72
N ASP A 433 -42.58 -65.97 -8.08
CA ASP A 433 -42.43 -67.44 -8.06
C ASP A 433 -41.26 -67.83 -7.14
N GLU A 434 -41.51 -68.05 -5.84
CA GLU A 434 -40.85 -69.06 -4.97
C GLU A 434 -41.24 -68.85 -3.49
N ASP A 435 -42.32 -69.56 -3.11
CA ASP A 435 -42.55 -70.36 -1.89
C ASP A 435 -42.25 -69.82 -0.48
N ASP A 436 -43.34 -69.75 0.31
CA ASP A 436 -43.59 -70.42 1.61
C ASP A 436 -42.38 -70.86 2.46
N ASP A 437 -42.29 -70.37 3.71
CA ASP A 437 -42.75 -71.12 4.90
C ASP A 437 -42.19 -70.54 6.23
N PHE A 438 -43.10 -70.49 7.21
CA PHE A 438 -42.94 -70.66 8.68
C PHE A 438 -42.29 -69.58 9.57
N ASP A 439 -43.17 -68.93 10.36
CA ASP A 439 -43.32 -69.02 11.84
C ASP A 439 -42.16 -68.63 12.77
N ASP A 440 -42.37 -68.13 13.99
CA ASP A 440 -43.49 -67.46 14.70
C ASP A 440 -42.92 -67.11 16.10
N GLU A 441 -43.72 -66.40 16.91
CA GLU A 441 -43.59 -66.14 18.37
C GLU A 441 -42.60 -65.01 18.80
N ASP A 442 -42.99 -63.80 19.19
CA ASP A 442 -44.09 -63.21 19.98
C ASP A 442 -43.74 -62.92 21.47
N MET A 443 -44.28 -61.78 21.92
CA MET A 443 -44.60 -61.31 23.26
C MET A 443 -43.70 -60.36 24.07
N GLY A 444 -44.26 -59.14 24.24
CA GLY A 444 -44.41 -58.43 25.52
C GLY A 444 -43.68 -57.09 25.61
N GLU A 445 -44.33 -55.93 25.41
CA GLU A 445 -45.00 -55.08 26.45
C GLU A 445 -44.06 -54.65 27.59
N ASP A 446 -43.97 -53.43 28.11
CA ASP A 446 -44.69 -52.15 27.98
C ASP A 446 -43.83 -51.13 28.78
N ASP A 447 -43.90 -49.82 28.50
CA ASP A 447 -43.95 -48.74 29.51
C ASP A 447 -43.66 -47.34 28.93
N ALA A 448 -44.68 -46.49 29.04
CA ALA A 448 -44.55 -45.03 29.27
C ALA A 448 -45.03 -44.76 30.72
N PRO A 449 -45.21 -43.53 31.24
CA PRO A 449 -44.78 -42.17 30.86
C PRO A 449 -44.20 -41.39 32.08
N GLN A 450 -43.86 -40.08 31.94
CA GLN A 450 -44.22 -39.07 32.97
C GLN A 450 -43.97 -37.60 32.56
N LYS A 451 -44.54 -36.72 33.38
CA LYS A 451 -45.16 -35.42 33.10
C LYS A 451 -44.39 -34.23 33.70
N ARG A 452 -44.71 -33.03 33.17
CA ARG A 452 -45.00 -31.75 33.87
C ARG A 452 -43.87 -30.80 34.34
N ALA A 453 -43.95 -29.59 33.76
CA ALA A 453 -44.36 -28.32 34.40
C ALA A 453 -43.31 -27.21 34.65
N ARG A 454 -43.69 -26.02 34.13
CA ARG A 454 -43.40 -24.61 34.50
C ARG A 454 -42.94 -24.37 35.94
N VAL A 455 -42.14 -23.33 36.16
CA VAL A 455 -42.49 -22.11 36.95
C VAL A 455 -41.50 -20.96 36.64
N ALA A 456 -42.07 -19.74 36.55
CA ALA A 456 -41.55 -18.37 36.67
C ALA A 456 -40.55 -17.84 35.64
#